data_AF-A0A2N2MD60-F1
#
_entry.id   AF-A0A2N2MD60-F1
#
_cell.length_a   1.000
_cell.length_b   1.000
_cell.length_c   1.000
_cell.angle_alpha   90.00
_cell.angle_beta   90.00
_cell.angle_gamma   90.00
#
_symmetry.space_group_name_H-M   'P 1'
#
loop_
_entity.id
_entity.type
_entity.pdbx_description
1 polymer ?
#
loop_
_entity_poly.entity_id
_entity_poly.type
_entity_poly.pdbx_seq_one_letter_code
_entity_poly.pdbx_strand_id
1 'polypeptide(L)' 'MKTISIIVAIAQNNAIGKDNQLLWHIPQDLKRFKALTTGHTIVMGKRTF' A
#
# COMPACT_ATOMS: atom_id res chain seq x y z
N MET A 1 -15.64 5.29 18.17
CA MET A 1 -15.60 5.00 16.72
C MET A 1 -14.17 4.58 16.37
N LYS A 2 -13.98 3.58 15.49
CA LYS A 2 -12.64 3.22 15.00
C LYS A 2 -12.30 4.04 13.76
N THR A 3 -11.14 4.67 13.74
CA THR A 3 -10.64 5.41 12.58
C THR A 3 -10.18 4.45 11.49
N ILE A 4 -10.53 4.75 10.25
CA ILE A 4 -10.03 4.04 9.07
C ILE A 4 -9.01 4.94 8.39
N SER A 5 -7.83 4.40 8.10
CA SER A 5 -6.76 5.10 7.40
C SER A 5 -6.49 4.42 6.06
N ILE A 6 -6.23 5.21 5.02
CA ILE A 6 -5.84 4.74 3.69
C ILE A 6 -4.35 5.04 3.50
N ILE A 7 -3.58 4.05 3.06
CA ILE A 7 -2.16 4.17 2.75
C ILE A 7 -1.90 3.66 1.34
N VAL A 8 -1.19 4.44 0.52
CA VAL A 8 -0.92 4.11 -0.88
C VAL A 8 0.36 4.80 -1.36
N ALA A 9 1.16 4.10 -2.17
CA ALA A 9 2.21 4.71 -2.98
C ALA A 9 1.62 5.02 -4.36
N ILE A 10 1.68 6.28 -4.78
CA ILE A 10 0.94 6.79 -5.95
C ILE A 10 1.79 7.77 -6.76
N ALA A 11 1.77 7.64 -8.09
CA ALA A 11 2.41 8.60 -8.98
C ALA A 11 1.57 9.88 -9.14
N GLN A 12 2.18 10.92 -9.69
CA GLN A 12 1.50 12.19 -9.98
C GLN A 12 0.28 12.04 -10.90
N ASN A 13 0.25 10.99 -11.73
CA ASN A 13 -0.89 10.63 -12.60
C ASN A 13 -1.87 9.64 -11.95
N ASN A 14 -1.84 9.49 -10.62
CA ASN A 14 -2.66 8.57 -9.83
C ASN A 14 -2.42 7.07 -10.07
N ALA A 15 -1.36 6.69 -10.78
CA ALA A 15 -1.03 5.28 -10.99
C ALA A 15 -0.49 4.63 -9.69
N ILE A 16 -0.99 3.43 -9.37
CA ILE A 16 -0.62 2.66 -8.15
C ILE A 16 -0.11 1.24 -8.44
N GLY A 17 -0.29 0.74 -9.67
CA GLY A 17 0.07 -0.61 -10.09
C GLY A 17 -0.17 -0.82 -11.58
N LYS A 18 0.45 -1.85 -12.15
CA LYS A 18 0.26 -2.29 -13.54
C LYS A 18 0.35 -3.81 -13.59
N ASP A 19 -0.53 -4.45 -14.36
CA ASP A 19 -0.53 -5.92 -14.56
C ASP A 19 -0.50 -6.74 -13.25
N ASN A 20 -1.27 -6.29 -12.24
CA ASN A 20 -1.30 -6.84 -10.87
C ASN A 20 0.05 -6.79 -10.12
N GLN A 21 0.96 -5.89 -10.51
CA GLN A 21 2.24 -5.66 -9.86
C GLN A 21 2.40 -4.20 -9.44
N LEU A 22 3.32 -3.95 -8.51
CA LEU A 22 3.75 -2.60 -8.15
C LEU A 22 4.51 -1.97 -9.33
N LEU A 23 4.30 -0.68 -9.55
CA LEU A 23 5.01 0.08 -10.59
C LEU A 23 6.52 0.21 -10.30
N TRP A 24 6.89 0.17 -9.02
CA TRP A 24 8.26 0.39 -8.56
C TRP A 24 8.61 -0.62 -7.47
N HIS A 25 9.87 -1.04 -7.45
CA HIS A 25 10.44 -1.77 -6.34
C HIS A 25 11.30 -0.83 -5.49
N ILE A 26 10.72 -0.26 -4.44
CA ILE A 26 11.39 0.69 -3.54
C ILE A 26 11.49 0.05 -2.15
N PRO A 27 12.62 -0.59 -1.79
CA PRO A 27 12.74 -1.33 -0.53
C PRO A 27 12.47 -0.48 0.72
N GLN A 28 12.84 0.81 0.69
CA GLN A 28 12.59 1.72 1.79
C GLN A 28 11.10 2.04 1.98
N ASP A 29 10.33 2.12 0.89
CA ASP A 29 8.89 2.33 0.94
C ASP A 29 8.19 1.10 1.55
N LEU A 30 8.59 -0.11 1.15
CA LEU A 30 8.08 -1.36 1.74
C LEU A 30 8.40 -1.47 3.24
N LYS A 31 9.60 -1.04 3.67
CA LYS A 31 9.98 -0.97 5.09
C LYS A 31 9.08 0.01 5.86
N ARG A 32 8.82 1.19 5.28
CA ARG A 32 7.94 2.20 5.88
C ARG A 32 6.49 1.73 5.95
N PHE A 33 5.96 1.12 4.89
CA PHE A 33 4.62 0.52 4.88
C PHE A 33 4.48 -0.47 6.03
N LYS A 34 5.41 -1.43 6.16
CA LYS A 34 5.42 -2.38 7.28
C LYS A 34 5.47 -1.68 8.63
N ALA A 35 6.32 -0.67 8.81
CA ALA A 35 6.42 0.05 10.08
C ALA A 35 5.11 0.76 10.46
N LEU A 36 4.37 1.29 9.49
CA LEU A 36 3.10 1.99 9.73
C LEU A 36 1.92 1.04 9.94
N THR A 37 1.91 -0.13 9.28
CA THR A 37 0.76 -1.05 9.31
C THR A 37 0.90 -2.19 10.31
N THR A 38 2.11 -2.53 10.76
CA THR A 38 2.31 -3.59 11.75
C THR A 38 1.54 -3.28 13.04
N GLY A 39 0.87 -4.30 13.61
CA GLY A 39 -0.01 -4.14 14.78
C GLY A 39 -1.44 -3.69 14.44
N HIS A 40 -1.74 -3.40 13.18
CA HIS A 40 -3.07 -3.02 12.71
C HIS A 40 -3.67 -4.08 11.79
N THR A 41 -5.01 -4.09 11.66
CA THR A 41 -5.68 -4.89 10.64
C THR A 41 -5.50 -4.25 9.27
N ILE A 42 -4.95 -5.00 8.32
CA ILE A 42 -4.81 -4.56 6.93
C ILE A 42 -5.99 -5.10 6.14
N VAL A 43 -6.70 -4.21 5.45
CA VAL A 43 -7.77 -4.56 4.51
C VAL A 43 -7.26 -4.36 3.09
N MET A 44 -7.37 -5.39 2.26
CA MET A 44 -6.87 -5.39 0.88
C MET A 44 -7.94 -5.92 -0.07
N GLY A 45 -7.90 -5.49 -1.33
CA GLY A 45 -8.73 -6.08 -2.38
C GLY A 45 -8.25 -7.48 -2.79
N LYS A 46 -9.16 -8.33 -3.26
CA LYS A 46 -8.87 -9.72 -3.69
C LYS A 46 -7.71 -9.84 -4.70
N ARG A 47 -7.55 -8.86 -5.59
CA ARG A 47 -6.50 -8.86 -6.63
C ARG A 47 -5.16 -8.31 -6.15
N THR A 48 -5.12 -7.76 -4.94
CA THR A 48 -3.92 -7.22 -4.29
C THR A 48 -3.23 -8.25 -3.40
N PHE A 49 -4.01 -9.20 -2.86
CA PHE A 49 -3.49 -10.38 -2.16
C PHE A 49 -2.93 -11.38 -3.18
#